data_AF-A0A7G8QQ59-F1
#
_entry.id   AF-A0A7G8QQ59-F1
#
_cell.length_a   1.000
_cell.length_b   1.000
_cell.length_c   1.000
_cell.angle_alpha   90.00
_cell.angle_beta   90.00
_cell.angle_gamma   90.00
#
_symmetry.space_group_name_H-M   'P 1'
#
loop_
_entity.id
_entity.type
_entity.pdbx_description
1 polymer ?
#
loop_
_entity_poly.entity_id
_entity_poly.type
_entity_poly.pdbx_seq_one_letter_code
_entity_poly.pdbx_strand_id
1 'polypeptide(L)'
;MNNTTPIKTLTAAALLTFSFALTANAAPVNTGTAEMNQAQTVSDTLTARQQAIPLIAASMASSQMDKLNAALNQGLDAGLTINESKEILVQLYAYTGFPRSLNALSELMKVVEARQQRGIEDVVGKEPVAPVPVGDELRRVGTANQTTISGAPVRGPLFDFAPVINQFLQTHLFGDIFARDNLDWQSRELATVGALAATPGVEAQLLSHTRASMRVGLTAAQLRQLAQVLREHGEEDAAIRAEKALQQALASK
;
A
#
# COMPACT_ATOMS: atom_id res chain seq x y z
N MET A 1 -10.55 49.75 8.72
CA MET A 1 -11.46 50.46 7.80
C MET A 1 -12.57 49.49 7.47
N ASN A 2 -13.71 49.61 8.17
CA ASN A 2 -14.88 48.78 7.98
C ASN A 2 -15.74 49.40 6.88
N ASN A 3 -16.04 48.65 5.83
CA ASN A 3 -17.07 49.01 4.85
C ASN A 3 -18.29 48.10 5.05
N THR A 4 -19.29 48.66 5.71
CA THR A 4 -20.66 48.15 5.76
C THR A 4 -21.48 48.76 4.65
N THR A 5 -22.11 47.93 3.83
CA THR A 5 -23.26 48.31 2.99
C THR A 5 -24.36 47.26 3.20
N PRO A 6 -25.56 47.66 3.65
CA PRO A 6 -26.74 46.77 3.77
C PRO A 6 -27.54 46.78 2.46
N ILE A 7 -28.71 46.10 2.47
CA ILE A 7 -29.82 46.03 1.47
C ILE A 7 -29.95 44.58 0.94
N LYS A 8 -31.08 43.86 0.94
CA LYS A 8 -32.53 44.18 1.02
C LYS A 8 -33.30 42.95 1.56
N THR A 9 -34.38 43.22 2.27
CA THR A 9 -35.48 42.29 2.61
C THR A 9 -36.17 41.75 1.35
N LEU A 10 -36.59 40.48 1.39
CA LEU A 10 -37.57 39.90 0.48
C LEU A 10 -38.62 39.12 1.28
N THR A 11 -39.85 39.52 1.03
CA THR A 11 -41.11 39.07 1.61
C THR A 11 -41.58 37.71 1.06
N ALA A 12 -42.48 37.11 1.82
CA ALA A 12 -43.04 35.77 1.73
C ALA A 12 -44.00 35.49 0.55
N ALA A 13 -44.51 34.24 0.55
CA ALA A 13 -45.57 33.59 -0.24
C ALA A 13 -45.06 32.79 -1.46
N ALA A 14 -45.53 31.58 -1.78
CA ALA A 14 -46.75 30.88 -1.39
C ALA A 14 -46.56 29.35 -1.44
N LEU A 15 -47.23 28.63 -0.54
CA LEU A 15 -47.50 27.19 -0.67
C LEU A 15 -48.44 26.96 -1.85
N LEU A 16 -48.07 26.03 -2.74
CA LEU A 16 -48.99 25.41 -3.68
C LEU A 16 -48.98 23.90 -3.42
N THR A 17 -49.99 23.47 -2.68
CA THR A 17 -50.39 22.08 -2.49
C THR A 17 -51.02 21.57 -3.78
N PHE A 18 -50.37 20.64 -4.47
CA PHE A 18 -51.02 19.84 -5.50
C PHE A 18 -51.45 18.50 -4.91
N SER A 19 -52.75 18.40 -4.66
CA SER A 19 -53.45 17.17 -4.32
C SER A 19 -53.66 16.38 -5.61
N PHE A 20 -53.05 15.20 -5.73
CA PHE A 20 -53.43 14.22 -6.73
C PHE A 20 -53.94 12.97 -5.99
N ALA A 21 -55.24 12.73 -6.09
CA ALA A 21 -55.86 11.48 -5.71
C ALA A 21 -55.81 10.54 -6.92
N LEU A 22 -55.08 9.42 -6.81
CA LEU A 22 -55.27 8.28 -7.70
C LEU A 22 -55.14 6.97 -6.90
N THR A 23 -56.31 6.35 -6.70
CA THR A 23 -56.62 4.92 -6.72
C THR A 23 -55.55 3.93 -6.22
N ALA A 24 -55.86 3.30 -5.09
CA ALA A 24 -55.19 2.11 -4.61
C ALA A 24 -55.45 0.91 -5.55
N ASN A 25 -54.41 0.45 -6.23
CA ASN A 25 -54.32 -0.91 -6.76
C ASN A 25 -53.23 -1.64 -5.96
N ALA A 26 -53.64 -2.59 -5.13
CA ALA A 26 -52.74 -3.48 -4.44
C ALA A 26 -52.07 -4.42 -5.46
N ALA A 27 -50.79 -4.21 -5.72
CA ALA A 27 -49.92 -5.18 -6.39
C ALA A 27 -49.22 -6.04 -5.33
N PRO A 28 -48.99 -7.34 -5.60
CA PRO A 28 -48.48 -8.27 -4.61
C PRO A 28 -47.05 -7.89 -4.22
N VAL A 29 -46.78 -7.93 -2.91
CA VAL A 29 -45.43 -7.83 -2.34
C VAL A 29 -44.62 -9.02 -2.85
N ASN A 30 -43.83 -8.78 -3.90
CA ASN A 30 -42.79 -9.70 -4.30
C ASN A 30 -41.62 -9.51 -3.31
N THR A 31 -41.39 -10.52 -2.48
CA THR A 31 -40.26 -10.59 -1.55
C THR A 31 -38.95 -10.60 -2.32
N GLY A 32 -38.43 -9.42 -2.63
CA GLY A 32 -37.09 -9.21 -3.15
C GLY A 32 -36.05 -9.27 -2.04
N THR A 33 -35.77 -10.47 -1.52
CA THR A 33 -34.60 -10.73 -0.67
C THR A 33 -33.79 -11.86 -1.29
N ALA A 34 -33.06 -11.58 -2.37
CA ALA A 34 -32.08 -12.53 -2.90
C ALA A 34 -31.05 -11.91 -3.87
N GLU A 35 -30.58 -10.67 -3.66
CA GLU A 35 -29.42 -10.17 -4.43
C GLU A 35 -28.48 -9.31 -3.57
N MET A 36 -28.03 -9.83 -2.43
CA MET A 36 -26.88 -9.27 -1.70
C MET A 36 -26.12 -10.38 -0.97
N ASN A 37 -25.25 -11.08 -1.70
CA ASN A 37 -24.00 -11.68 -1.18
C ASN A 37 -23.31 -12.47 -2.29
N GLN A 38 -22.72 -11.79 -3.26
CA GLN A 38 -21.48 -12.33 -3.82
C GLN A 38 -20.38 -11.93 -2.85
N ALA A 39 -20.12 -12.79 -1.87
CA ALA A 39 -18.89 -12.73 -1.11
C ALA A 39 -17.76 -12.88 -2.13
N GLN A 40 -17.07 -11.78 -2.44
CA GLN A 40 -15.96 -11.76 -3.37
C GLN A 40 -14.89 -12.69 -2.77
N THR A 41 -14.73 -13.88 -3.36
CA THR A 41 -13.76 -14.87 -2.88
C THR A 41 -12.38 -14.24 -2.96
N VAL A 42 -11.73 -14.05 -1.82
CA VAL A 42 -10.35 -13.55 -1.78
C VAL A 42 -9.46 -14.55 -2.52
N SER A 43 -8.77 -14.10 -3.56
CA SER A 43 -7.86 -14.93 -4.34
C SER A 43 -6.71 -15.43 -3.47
N ASP A 44 -6.38 -16.71 -3.58
CA ASP A 44 -5.23 -17.31 -2.90
C ASP A 44 -3.91 -17.16 -3.68
N THR A 45 -3.95 -16.56 -4.86
CA THR A 45 -2.77 -16.29 -5.68
C THR A 45 -2.51 -14.79 -5.84
N LEU A 46 -1.23 -14.43 -5.89
CA LEU A 46 -0.74 -13.12 -6.30
C LEU A 46 -0.91 -12.95 -7.81
N THR A 47 -1.34 -11.77 -8.23
CA THR A 47 -1.34 -11.39 -9.66
C THR A 47 0.10 -11.27 -10.17
N ALA A 48 0.30 -11.31 -11.50
CA ALA A 48 1.62 -11.10 -12.10
C ALA A 48 2.25 -9.76 -11.64
N ARG A 49 1.42 -8.72 -11.56
CA ARG A 49 1.79 -7.40 -11.02
C ARG A 49 2.33 -7.52 -9.59
N GLN A 50 1.60 -8.22 -8.71
CA GLN A 50 2.00 -8.40 -7.31
C GLN A 50 3.24 -9.29 -7.15
N GLN A 51 3.45 -10.27 -8.03
CA GLN A 51 4.64 -11.14 -8.00
C GLN A 51 5.94 -10.37 -8.32
N ALA A 52 5.88 -9.32 -9.15
CA ALA A 52 7.06 -8.51 -9.48
C ALA A 52 7.54 -7.64 -8.30
N ILE A 53 6.64 -7.21 -7.42
CA ILE A 53 6.92 -6.30 -6.30
C ILE A 53 8.03 -6.82 -5.36
N PRO A 54 7.95 -8.05 -4.80
CA PRO A 54 8.99 -8.56 -3.91
C PRO A 54 10.35 -8.75 -4.61
N LEU A 55 10.37 -9.00 -5.93
CA LEU A 55 11.61 -9.12 -6.71
C LEU A 55 12.33 -7.76 -6.85
N ILE A 56 11.57 -6.70 -7.16
CA ILE A 56 12.08 -5.32 -7.20
C ILE A 56 12.66 -4.96 -5.82
N ALA A 57 11.91 -5.24 -4.76
CA ALA A 57 12.29 -4.90 -3.40
C ALA A 57 13.53 -5.66 -2.91
N ALA A 58 13.60 -6.98 -3.14
CA ALA A 58 14.75 -7.80 -2.80
C ALA A 58 16.01 -7.35 -3.56
N SER A 59 15.88 -7.08 -4.88
CA SER A 59 17.01 -6.63 -5.70
C SER A 59 17.55 -5.27 -5.26
N MET A 60 16.66 -4.33 -4.90
CA MET A 60 17.05 -3.05 -4.31
C MET A 60 17.74 -3.25 -2.95
N ALA A 61 17.15 -4.06 -2.06
CA ALA A 61 17.67 -4.32 -0.72
C ALA A 61 19.05 -4.99 -0.73
N SER A 62 19.35 -5.78 -1.76
CA SER A 62 20.65 -6.44 -1.96
C SER A 62 21.59 -5.67 -2.90
N SER A 63 21.18 -4.50 -3.43
CA SER A 63 21.94 -3.73 -4.42
C SER A 63 22.32 -4.52 -5.69
N GLN A 64 21.53 -5.53 -6.07
CA GLN A 64 21.74 -6.31 -7.29
C GLN A 64 21.12 -5.58 -8.49
N MET A 65 21.87 -4.64 -9.09
CA MET A 65 21.32 -3.71 -10.10
C MET A 65 20.86 -4.37 -11.39
N ASP A 66 21.55 -5.42 -11.85
CA ASP A 66 21.10 -6.16 -13.04
C ASP A 66 19.76 -6.88 -12.79
N LYS A 67 19.60 -7.48 -11.60
CA LYS A 67 18.31 -8.07 -11.19
C LYS A 67 17.23 -7.03 -10.99
N LEU A 68 17.57 -5.87 -10.43
CA LEU A 68 16.63 -4.76 -10.30
C LEU A 68 16.14 -4.29 -11.67
N ASN A 69 17.04 -4.10 -12.64
CA ASN A 69 16.68 -3.73 -14.01
C ASN A 69 15.71 -4.74 -14.63
N ALA A 70 16.01 -6.03 -14.51
CA ALA A 70 15.14 -7.10 -14.99
C ALA A 70 13.76 -7.09 -14.29
N ALA A 71 13.74 -6.99 -12.96
CA ALA A 71 12.51 -6.97 -12.17
C ALA A 71 11.64 -5.74 -12.46
N LEU A 72 12.24 -4.58 -12.72
CA LEU A 72 11.52 -3.36 -13.11
C LEU A 72 10.88 -3.51 -14.50
N ASN A 73 11.60 -4.05 -15.49
CA ASN A 73 11.01 -4.34 -16.80
C ASN A 73 9.84 -5.33 -16.69
N GLN A 74 10.05 -6.44 -15.97
CA GLN A 74 9.01 -7.44 -15.71
C GLN A 74 7.80 -6.84 -15.00
N GLY A 75 8.02 -5.94 -14.02
CA GLY A 75 6.97 -5.24 -13.31
C GLY A 75 6.11 -4.38 -14.24
N LEU A 76 6.75 -3.57 -15.09
CA LEU A 76 6.07 -2.73 -16.07
C LEU A 76 5.30 -3.58 -17.11
N ASP A 77 5.91 -4.67 -17.60
CA ASP A 77 5.25 -5.61 -18.52
C ASP A 77 4.04 -6.30 -17.86
N ALA A 78 4.11 -6.56 -16.54
CA ALA A 78 3.02 -7.11 -15.74
C ALA A 78 1.96 -6.07 -15.32
N GLY A 79 2.09 -4.82 -15.75
CA GLY A 79 1.12 -3.75 -15.50
C GLY A 79 1.32 -2.96 -14.21
N LEU A 80 2.51 -3.01 -13.58
CA LEU A 80 2.87 -1.95 -12.64
C LEU A 80 3.00 -0.64 -13.40
N THR A 81 2.48 0.44 -12.82
CA THR A 81 2.68 1.77 -13.38
C THR A 81 4.04 2.33 -12.97
N ILE A 82 4.48 3.38 -13.69
CA ILE A 82 5.69 4.12 -13.33
C ILE A 82 5.57 4.67 -11.91
N ASN A 83 4.43 5.26 -11.56
CA ASN A 83 4.23 5.88 -10.25
C ASN A 83 4.10 4.87 -9.12
N GLU A 84 3.52 3.70 -9.33
CA GLU A 84 3.56 2.61 -8.34
C GLU A 84 4.97 2.08 -8.14
N SER A 85 5.76 1.96 -9.21
CA SER A 85 7.17 1.58 -9.13
C SER A 85 7.98 2.62 -8.35
N LYS A 86 7.76 3.92 -8.58
CA LYS A 86 8.36 5.00 -7.77
C LYS A 86 8.00 4.84 -6.30
N GLU A 87 6.73 4.61 -5.95
CA GLU A 87 6.29 4.46 -4.56
C GLU A 87 6.97 3.27 -3.86
N ILE A 88 7.12 2.14 -4.55
CA ILE A 88 7.86 0.97 -4.03
C ILE A 88 9.30 1.38 -3.71
N LEU A 89 10.00 2.02 -4.65
CA LEU A 89 11.41 2.38 -4.47
C LEU A 89 11.61 3.50 -3.44
N VAL A 90 10.69 4.47 -3.38
CA VAL A 90 10.70 5.54 -2.39
C VAL A 90 10.50 4.96 -0.99
N GLN A 91 9.44 4.19 -0.73
CA GLN A 91 9.20 3.71 0.64
C GLN A 91 10.35 2.87 1.20
N LEU A 92 11.05 2.14 0.33
CA LEU A 92 12.08 1.20 0.74
C LEU A 92 13.33 1.88 1.32
N TYR A 93 13.54 3.20 1.17
CA TYR A 93 14.65 3.85 1.89
C TYR A 93 14.51 3.70 3.41
N ALA A 94 13.27 3.62 3.92
CA ALA A 94 13.03 3.46 5.37
C ALA A 94 13.52 2.09 5.89
N TYR A 95 13.70 1.12 4.98
CA TYR A 95 14.15 -0.23 5.29
C TYR A 95 15.59 -0.49 4.88
N THR A 96 16.05 0.09 3.77
CA THR A 96 17.33 -0.23 3.14
C THR A 96 18.27 0.96 3.00
N GLY A 97 17.84 2.15 3.44
CA GLY A 97 18.60 3.40 3.40
C GLY A 97 18.45 4.22 2.11
N PHE A 98 18.62 5.54 2.24
CA PHE A 98 18.54 6.51 1.14
C PHE A 98 19.40 6.16 -0.08
N PRO A 99 20.70 5.79 0.05
CA PRO A 99 21.53 5.55 -1.13
C PRO A 99 21.00 4.45 -2.05
N ARG A 100 20.46 3.37 -1.49
CA ARG A 100 19.89 2.27 -2.30
C ARG A 100 18.62 2.70 -3.02
N SER A 101 17.78 3.50 -2.38
CA SER A 101 16.55 4.04 -2.98
C SER A 101 16.86 4.99 -4.13
N LEU A 102 17.83 5.90 -3.95
CA LEU A 102 18.25 6.84 -5.00
C LEU A 102 18.86 6.10 -6.21
N ASN A 103 19.69 5.08 -5.97
CA ASN A 103 20.23 4.25 -7.03
C ASN A 103 19.12 3.51 -7.79
N ALA A 104 18.15 2.95 -7.06
CA ALA A 104 17.04 2.22 -7.67
C ALA A 104 16.10 3.13 -8.47
N LEU A 105 15.80 4.34 -7.97
CA LEU A 105 15.02 5.34 -8.70
C LEU A 105 15.73 5.80 -9.98
N SER A 106 17.05 5.96 -9.92
CA SER A 106 17.88 6.25 -11.10
C SER A 106 17.83 5.09 -12.10
N GLU A 107 17.77 3.85 -11.63
CA GLU A 107 17.63 2.68 -12.49
C GLU A 107 16.25 2.60 -13.14
N LEU A 108 15.16 2.87 -12.40
CA LEU A 108 13.82 2.97 -12.96
C LEU A 108 13.74 4.07 -14.05
N MET A 109 14.37 5.22 -13.82
CA MET A 109 14.45 6.29 -14.82
C MET A 109 15.07 5.79 -16.12
N LYS A 110 16.23 5.11 -16.07
CA LYS A 110 16.86 4.51 -17.26
C LYS A 110 15.99 3.44 -17.92
N VAL A 111 15.31 2.60 -17.14
CA VAL A 111 14.41 1.55 -17.67
C VAL A 111 13.28 2.18 -18.48
N VAL A 112 12.61 3.19 -17.92
CA VAL A 112 11.52 3.91 -18.60
C VAL A 112 12.04 4.62 -19.87
N GLU A 113 13.18 5.30 -19.81
CA GLU A 113 13.79 5.95 -20.97
C GLU A 113 14.14 4.94 -22.07
N ALA A 114 14.74 3.81 -21.72
CA ALA A 114 15.10 2.75 -22.66
C ALA A 114 13.86 2.09 -23.29
N ARG A 115 12.77 1.91 -22.51
CA ARG A 115 11.50 1.39 -23.01
C ARG A 115 10.86 2.38 -23.99
N GLN A 116 10.84 3.67 -23.66
CA GLN A 116 10.35 4.73 -24.54
C GLN A 116 11.14 4.79 -25.87
N GLN A 117 12.47 4.68 -25.83
CA GLN A 117 13.31 4.66 -27.03
C GLN A 117 13.01 3.45 -27.95
N ARG A 118 12.49 2.36 -27.39
CA ARG A 118 12.02 1.18 -28.15
C ARG A 118 10.56 1.30 -28.62
N GLY A 119 9.90 2.43 -28.37
CA GLY A 119 8.50 2.65 -28.71
C GLY A 119 7.50 1.98 -27.77
N ILE A 120 7.94 1.58 -26.57
CA ILE A 120 7.05 1.04 -25.53
C ILE A 120 6.58 2.22 -24.66
N GLU A 121 5.27 2.45 -24.64
CA GLU A 121 4.65 3.46 -23.78
C GLU A 121 4.13 2.83 -22.49
N ASP A 122 4.86 3.03 -21.39
CA ASP A 122 4.45 2.56 -20.07
C ASP A 122 3.36 3.46 -19.45
N VAL A 123 2.44 2.85 -18.70
CA VAL A 123 1.40 3.58 -17.98
C VAL A 123 2.02 4.37 -16.83
N VAL A 124 1.86 5.70 -16.85
CA VAL A 124 2.41 6.59 -15.81
C VAL A 124 1.81 6.29 -14.43
N GLY A 125 0.50 6.03 -14.36
CA GLY A 125 -0.21 5.80 -13.10
C GLY A 125 -0.62 7.08 -12.37
N LYS A 126 -1.37 6.94 -11.28
CA LYS A 126 -1.84 8.06 -10.47
C LYS A 126 -0.73 8.64 -9.60
N GLU A 127 -0.70 9.96 -9.47
CA GLU A 127 0.00 10.63 -8.36
C GLU A 127 -0.85 10.52 -7.08
N PRO A 128 -0.27 10.65 -5.88
CA PRO A 128 -1.07 10.75 -4.67
C PRO A 128 -1.92 12.01 -4.71
N VAL A 129 -3.20 11.87 -4.39
CA VAL A 129 -4.17 12.97 -4.46
C VAL A 129 -4.56 13.49 -3.07
N ALA A 130 -4.37 12.68 -2.03
CA ALA A 130 -4.60 13.10 -0.66
C ALA A 130 -3.60 14.22 -0.25
N PRO A 131 -4.07 15.29 0.43
CA PRO A 131 -3.17 16.30 1.00
C PRO A 131 -2.20 15.65 1.99
N VAL A 132 -0.92 16.03 1.92
CA VAL A 132 0.08 15.56 2.88
C VAL A 132 -0.25 16.12 4.27
N PRO A 133 -0.52 15.28 5.27
CA PRO A 133 -0.72 15.73 6.64
C PRO A 133 0.49 16.51 7.17
N VAL A 134 0.27 17.50 8.03
CA VAL A 134 1.35 18.30 8.65
C VAL A 134 1.13 18.46 10.16
N GLY A 135 2.20 18.76 10.89
CA GLY A 135 2.14 19.03 12.34
C GLY A 135 1.50 17.89 13.12
N ASP A 136 0.55 18.22 14.00
CA ASP A 136 -0.14 17.23 14.84
C ASP A 136 -0.98 16.23 14.03
N GLU A 137 -1.52 16.66 12.88
CA GLU A 137 -2.31 15.81 12.01
C GLU A 137 -1.46 14.69 11.38
N LEU A 138 -0.22 15.01 11.00
CA LEU A 138 0.75 14.02 10.51
C LEU A 138 0.97 12.91 11.52
N ARG A 139 1.19 13.27 12.78
CA ARG A 139 1.37 12.29 13.84
C ARG A 139 0.09 11.51 14.10
N ARG A 140 -1.08 12.17 14.09
CA ARG A 140 -2.37 11.52 14.33
C ARG A 140 -2.69 10.46 13.26
N VAL A 141 -2.57 10.80 11.98
CA VAL A 141 -2.74 9.88 10.84
C VAL A 141 -1.72 8.75 10.95
N GLY A 142 -0.46 9.09 11.22
CA GLY A 142 0.61 8.14 11.41
C GLY A 142 0.38 7.10 12.50
N THR A 143 -0.02 7.53 13.69
CA THR A 143 -0.36 6.62 14.79
C THR A 143 -1.55 5.72 14.44
N ALA A 144 -2.56 6.24 13.73
CA ALA A 144 -3.71 5.45 13.30
C ALA A 144 -3.32 4.37 12.28
N ASN A 145 -2.55 4.74 11.26
CA ASN A 145 -2.03 3.80 10.25
C ASN A 145 -1.12 2.75 10.90
N GLN A 146 -0.16 3.17 11.74
CA GLN A 146 0.74 2.28 12.47
C GLN A 146 -0.04 1.25 13.30
N THR A 147 -1.05 1.71 14.06
CA THR A 147 -1.86 0.85 14.92
C THR A 147 -2.67 -0.16 14.12
N THR A 148 -3.27 0.27 13.01
CA THR A 148 -4.07 -0.59 12.13
C THR A 148 -3.21 -1.70 11.52
N ILE A 149 -2.09 -1.32 10.90
CA ILE A 149 -1.19 -2.26 10.22
C ILE A 149 -0.49 -3.20 11.22
N SER A 150 -0.06 -2.66 12.38
CA SER A 150 0.59 -3.44 13.43
C SER A 150 -0.38 -4.32 14.23
N GLY A 151 -1.69 -4.01 14.18
CA GLY A 151 -2.76 -4.67 14.92
C GLY A 151 -2.90 -4.24 16.39
N ALA A 152 -2.02 -3.37 16.87
CA ALA A 152 -2.05 -2.78 18.21
C ALA A 152 -1.17 -1.53 18.26
N PRO A 153 -1.32 -0.65 19.26
CA PRO A 153 -0.41 0.45 19.47
C PRO A 153 1.03 -0.05 19.66
N VAL A 154 1.96 0.52 18.90
CA VAL A 154 3.38 0.19 18.97
C VAL A 154 3.99 0.85 20.21
N ARG A 155 4.40 0.02 21.18
CA ARG A 155 4.94 0.39 22.49
C ARG A 155 5.94 -0.65 22.98
N GLY A 156 6.69 -0.32 24.03
CA GLY A 156 7.60 -1.25 24.72
C GLY A 156 8.98 -0.66 24.97
N PRO A 157 9.88 -1.42 25.64
CA PRO A 157 11.13 -0.89 26.18
C PRO A 157 12.03 -0.17 25.17
N LEU A 158 12.05 -0.61 23.90
CA LEU A 158 12.79 0.07 22.84
C LEU A 158 12.28 1.50 22.62
N PHE A 159 10.97 1.69 22.58
CA PHE A 159 10.33 2.98 22.35
C PHE A 159 10.28 3.83 23.62
N ASP A 160 10.39 3.22 24.81
CA ASP A 160 10.58 3.95 26.06
C ASP A 160 12.04 4.47 26.17
N PHE A 161 13.00 3.65 25.74
CA PHE A 161 14.42 4.00 25.74
C PHE A 161 14.77 5.09 24.71
N ALA A 162 14.21 5.00 23.50
CA ALA A 162 14.44 5.98 22.44
C ALA A 162 13.11 6.44 21.80
N PRO A 163 12.28 7.26 22.49
CA PRO A 163 10.94 7.65 22.01
C PRO A 163 10.90 8.27 20.62
N VAL A 164 11.98 8.97 20.25
CA VAL A 164 12.12 9.61 18.94
C VAL A 164 11.99 8.61 17.77
N ILE A 165 12.40 7.35 17.93
CA ILE A 165 12.28 6.37 16.86
C ILE A 165 10.82 6.03 16.57
N ASN A 166 9.97 5.97 17.61
CA ASN A 166 8.54 5.76 17.40
C ASN A 166 7.89 7.01 16.81
N GLN A 167 8.34 8.20 17.19
CA GLN A 167 7.89 9.43 16.57
C GLN A 167 8.21 9.44 15.06
N PHE A 168 9.42 9.06 14.65
CA PHE A 168 9.77 8.98 13.23
C PHE A 168 8.98 7.91 12.48
N LEU A 169 8.72 6.75 13.10
CA LEU A 169 7.81 5.76 12.53
C LEU A 169 6.42 6.37 12.35
N GLN A 170 5.86 7.01 13.37
CA GLN A 170 4.53 7.61 13.31
C GLN A 170 4.46 8.72 12.27
N THR A 171 5.30 9.73 12.36
CA THR A 171 5.21 10.90 11.47
C THR A 171 5.70 10.56 10.06
N HIS A 172 6.93 10.11 9.92
CA HIS A 172 7.57 10.00 8.62
C HIS A 172 7.22 8.72 7.87
N LEU A 173 7.19 7.57 8.55
CA LEU A 173 6.85 6.32 7.85
C LEU A 173 5.33 6.18 7.67
N PHE A 174 4.58 6.20 8.77
CA PHE A 174 3.15 5.88 8.72
C PHE A 174 2.26 7.07 8.34
N GLY A 175 2.66 8.29 8.71
CA GLY A 175 1.89 9.52 8.49
C GLY A 175 2.17 10.20 7.16
N ASP A 176 3.36 9.99 6.60
CA ASP A 176 3.77 10.54 5.31
C ASP A 176 3.77 9.44 4.25
N ILE A 177 4.71 8.48 4.29
CA ILE A 177 4.83 7.45 3.23
C ILE A 177 3.58 6.56 3.11
N PHE A 178 3.15 5.90 4.19
CA PHE A 178 2.02 4.96 4.14
C PHE A 178 0.65 5.64 4.07
N ALA A 179 0.59 6.96 4.25
CA ALA A 179 -0.62 7.75 4.06
C ALA A 179 -0.86 8.10 2.58
N ARG A 180 0.14 7.95 1.71
CA ARG A 180 0.02 8.20 0.26
C ARG A 180 -0.85 7.12 -0.39
N ASP A 181 -1.87 7.57 -1.12
CA ASP A 181 -2.98 6.78 -1.64
C ASP A 181 -2.80 6.26 -3.08
N ASN A 182 -1.62 6.44 -3.66
CA ASN A 182 -1.27 5.97 -4.99
C ASN A 182 -0.71 4.53 -5.02
N LEU A 183 -0.38 3.93 -3.87
CA LEU A 183 -0.02 2.51 -3.74
C LEU A 183 -0.73 1.90 -2.51
N ASP A 184 -1.44 0.79 -2.72
CA ASP A 184 -2.20 0.12 -1.68
C ASP A 184 -1.30 -0.57 -0.62
N TRP A 185 -1.86 -0.83 0.56
CA TRP A 185 -1.11 -1.43 1.66
C TRP A 185 -0.66 -2.87 1.40
N GLN A 186 -1.37 -3.66 0.59
CA GLN A 186 -0.93 -5.01 0.24
C GLN A 186 0.36 -4.94 -0.58
N SER A 187 0.38 -4.09 -1.60
CA SER A 187 1.54 -3.80 -2.44
C SER A 187 2.71 -3.25 -1.63
N ARG A 188 2.44 -2.33 -0.68
CA ARG A 188 3.48 -1.81 0.23
C ARG A 188 4.09 -2.91 1.10
N GLU A 189 3.26 -3.78 1.67
CA GLU A 189 3.73 -4.90 2.50
C GLU A 189 4.45 -5.99 1.69
N LEU A 190 4.02 -6.29 0.46
CA LEU A 190 4.75 -7.21 -0.43
C LEU A 190 6.18 -6.72 -0.69
N ALA A 191 6.34 -5.40 -0.95
CA ALA A 191 7.66 -4.79 -1.10
C ALA A 191 8.46 -4.87 0.20
N THR A 192 7.86 -4.53 1.34
CA THR A 192 8.54 -4.57 2.64
C THR A 192 9.01 -5.99 2.99
N VAL A 193 8.16 -7.00 2.81
CA VAL A 193 8.52 -8.42 3.04
C VAL A 193 9.64 -8.85 2.11
N GLY A 194 9.59 -8.50 0.81
CA GLY A 194 10.67 -8.80 -0.13
C GLY A 194 12.02 -8.20 0.27
N ALA A 195 12.04 -6.91 0.64
CA ALA A 195 13.26 -6.23 1.08
C ALA A 195 13.83 -6.79 2.40
N LEU A 196 12.96 -7.02 3.39
CA LEU A 196 13.38 -7.57 4.68
C LEU A 196 13.85 -9.02 4.56
N ALA A 197 13.22 -9.83 3.70
CA ALA A 197 13.67 -11.18 3.41
C ALA A 197 15.08 -11.20 2.81
N ALA A 198 15.39 -10.23 1.94
CA ALA A 198 16.71 -10.06 1.36
C ALA A 198 17.76 -9.46 2.31
N THR A 199 17.39 -9.06 3.53
CA THR A 199 18.27 -8.41 4.51
C THR A 199 18.50 -9.34 5.72
N PRO A 200 19.68 -9.97 5.88
CA PRO A 200 19.96 -10.80 7.06
C PRO A 200 20.00 -9.98 8.35
N GLY A 201 19.54 -10.55 9.47
CA GLY A 201 19.63 -9.93 10.80
C GLY A 201 18.43 -9.05 11.19
N VAL A 202 17.39 -8.98 10.35
CA VAL A 202 16.13 -8.26 10.62
C VAL A 202 14.91 -9.20 10.67
N GLU A 203 15.13 -10.44 11.11
CA GLU A 203 14.09 -11.49 11.12
C GLU A 203 12.88 -11.12 12.00
N ALA A 204 13.09 -10.36 13.09
CA ALA A 204 12.01 -9.86 13.93
C ALA A 204 11.09 -8.89 13.17
N GLN A 205 11.67 -8.01 12.36
CA GLN A 205 10.93 -7.08 11.51
C GLN A 205 10.21 -7.83 10.38
N LEU A 206 10.90 -8.79 9.73
CA LEU A 206 10.29 -9.64 8.70
C LEU A 206 9.06 -10.39 9.23
N LEU A 207 9.15 -10.98 10.43
CA LEU A 207 8.02 -11.65 11.09
C LEU A 207 6.88 -10.66 11.39
N SER A 208 7.21 -9.45 11.87
CA SER A 208 6.21 -8.40 12.12
C SER A 208 5.47 -8.01 10.85
N HIS A 209 6.18 -7.79 9.75
CA HIS A 209 5.60 -7.41 8.46
C HIS A 209 4.86 -8.57 7.77
N THR A 210 5.29 -9.82 7.98
CA THR A 210 4.52 -10.99 7.54
C THR A 210 3.16 -11.06 8.23
N ARG A 211 3.09 -10.70 9.53
CA ARG A 211 1.82 -10.58 10.25
C ARG A 211 1.00 -9.37 9.79
N ALA A 212 1.65 -8.23 9.56
CA ALA A 212 1.00 -7.02 9.05
C ALA A 212 0.37 -7.25 7.66
N SER A 213 1.09 -7.93 6.77
CA SER A 213 0.62 -8.39 5.46
C SER A 213 -0.75 -9.10 5.54
N MET A 214 -0.89 -10.03 6.49
CA MET A 214 -2.16 -10.74 6.69
C MET A 214 -3.27 -9.83 7.23
N ARG A 215 -2.95 -8.81 8.03
CA ARG A 215 -3.94 -7.84 8.53
C ARG A 215 -4.44 -6.89 7.45
N VAL A 216 -3.58 -6.55 6.49
CA VAL A 216 -3.95 -5.73 5.33
C VAL A 216 -4.55 -6.56 4.18
N GLY A 217 -4.81 -7.86 4.43
CA GLY A 217 -5.64 -8.70 3.57
C GLY A 217 -4.91 -9.67 2.65
N LEU A 218 -3.57 -9.81 2.75
CA LEU A 218 -2.85 -10.85 2.02
C LEU A 218 -3.09 -12.22 2.67
N THR A 219 -3.35 -13.26 1.86
CA THR A 219 -3.55 -14.61 2.38
C THR A 219 -2.22 -15.30 2.68
N ALA A 220 -2.26 -16.34 3.50
CA ALA A 220 -1.08 -17.17 3.74
C ALA A 220 -0.60 -17.86 2.44
N ALA A 221 -1.51 -18.20 1.52
CA ALA A 221 -1.15 -18.76 0.22
C ALA A 221 -0.40 -17.74 -0.64
N GLN A 222 -0.85 -16.49 -0.68
CA GLN A 222 -0.16 -15.39 -1.35
C GLN A 222 1.25 -15.14 -0.78
N LEU A 223 1.42 -15.20 0.53
CA LEU A 223 2.74 -15.05 1.17
C LEU A 223 3.67 -16.26 0.93
N ARG A 224 3.13 -17.48 0.81
CA ARG A 224 3.91 -18.64 0.32
C ARG A 224 4.36 -18.41 -1.12
N GLN A 225 3.47 -17.90 -1.97
CA GLN A 225 3.79 -17.63 -3.36
C GLN A 225 4.85 -16.53 -3.50
N LEU A 226 4.85 -15.51 -2.64
CA LEU A 226 5.93 -14.52 -2.58
C LEU A 226 7.30 -15.21 -2.38
N ALA A 227 7.40 -16.14 -1.43
CA ALA A 227 8.65 -16.85 -1.18
C ALA A 227 9.04 -17.77 -2.35
N GLN A 228 8.06 -18.44 -2.97
CA GLN A 228 8.28 -19.23 -4.18
C GLN A 228 8.83 -18.36 -5.33
N VAL A 229 8.24 -17.19 -5.55
CA VAL A 229 8.69 -16.25 -6.60
C VAL A 229 10.13 -15.80 -6.35
N LEU A 230 10.49 -15.46 -5.11
CA LEU A 230 11.88 -15.15 -4.74
C LEU A 230 12.83 -16.31 -5.09
N ARG A 231 12.46 -17.54 -4.72
CA ARG A 231 13.23 -18.76 -4.99
C ARG A 231 13.45 -18.99 -6.48
N GLU A 232 12.38 -18.90 -7.28
CA GLU A 232 12.42 -19.10 -8.73
C GLU A 232 13.30 -18.08 -9.46
N HIS A 233 13.50 -16.91 -8.86
CA HIS A 233 14.36 -15.84 -9.40
C HIS A 233 15.74 -15.79 -8.74
N GLY A 234 16.15 -16.87 -8.04
CA GLY A 234 17.49 -17.03 -7.51
C GLY A 234 17.76 -16.23 -6.22
N GLU A 235 16.72 -15.84 -5.48
CA GLU A 235 16.80 -15.24 -4.14
C GLU A 235 16.57 -16.30 -3.05
N GLU A 236 17.30 -17.42 -3.12
CA GLU A 236 17.13 -18.63 -2.29
C GLU A 236 17.13 -18.31 -0.78
N ASP A 237 18.13 -17.58 -0.31
CA ASP A 237 18.24 -17.23 1.11
C ASP A 237 17.08 -16.35 1.58
N ALA A 238 16.61 -15.43 0.73
CA ALA A 238 15.46 -14.58 1.03
C ALA A 238 14.17 -15.40 1.10
N ALA A 239 13.97 -16.32 0.16
CA ALA A 239 12.84 -17.23 0.16
C ALA A 239 12.78 -18.06 1.47
N ILE A 240 13.91 -18.63 1.90
CA ILE A 240 13.99 -19.38 3.17
C ILE A 240 13.59 -18.52 4.37
N ARG A 241 14.08 -17.26 4.43
CA ARG A 241 13.71 -16.34 5.52
C ARG A 241 12.23 -15.97 5.49
N ALA A 242 11.66 -15.71 4.32
CA ALA A 242 10.24 -15.41 4.14
C ALA A 242 9.35 -16.60 4.55
N GLU A 243 9.71 -17.82 4.14
CA GLU A 243 9.01 -19.05 4.53
C GLU A 243 9.04 -19.26 6.05
N LYS A 244 10.22 -19.09 6.66
CA LYS A 244 10.38 -19.21 8.11
C LYS A 244 9.53 -18.20 8.88
N ALA A 245 9.53 -16.94 8.44
CA ALA A 245 8.71 -15.89 9.04
C ALA A 245 7.21 -16.22 8.91
N LEU A 246 6.77 -16.74 7.76
CA LEU A 246 5.39 -17.16 7.56
C LEU A 246 5.01 -18.35 8.45
N GLN A 247 5.86 -19.36 8.56
CA GLN A 247 5.63 -20.50 9.46
C GLN A 247 5.46 -20.03 10.91
N GLN A 248 6.34 -19.14 11.39
CA GLN A 248 6.24 -18.55 12.73
C GLN A 248 4.97 -17.71 12.91
N ALA A 249 4.58 -16.94 11.90
CA ALA A 249 3.38 -16.12 11.93
C ALA A 249 2.10 -16.98 12.04
N LEU A 250 2.07 -18.16 11.41
CA LEU A 250 0.96 -19.10 11.44
C LEU A 250 0.92 -19.94 12.72
N ALA A 251 2.06 -20.27 13.30
CA ALA A 251 2.15 -21.05 14.54
C ALA A 251 1.74 -20.28 15.80
N SER A 252 1.68 -18.94 15.73
CA SER A 252 1.35 -18.06 16.86
C SER A 252 -0.14 -17.66 16.90
N LYS A 253 -1.01 -18.41 16.21
CA LYS A 253 -2.46 -18.18 16.19
C LYS A 253 -3.18 -18.96 17.27
#